data_AF-A0AAT9HLB5-F1
#
_entry.id   AF-A0AAT9HLB5-F1
#
_cell.length_a   1.000
_cell.length_b   1.000
_cell.length_c   1.000
_cell.angle_alpha   90.00
_cell.angle_beta   90.00
_cell.angle_gamma   90.00
#
_symmetry.space_group_name_H-M   'P 1'
#
loop_
_entity.id
_entity.type
_entity.pdbx_description
1 polymer ?
#
loop_
_entity_poly.entity_id
_entity_poly.type
_entity_poly.pdbx_seq_one_letter_code
_entity_poly.pdbx_strand_id
1 'polypeptide(L)'
;MLPPQGTAVEFVRVPPSGEITLVTGRQRVGIHQALAGRTLTVWANHRSVHFLLDGHLVTTVPSRLRPEGIAYLTVRYGARPAGAEPAPAALPRTGSGNAILAAGEPVEVDRKVLRDGIVCLAGGRYRVGFALAGRTVTLRLDGHLMHAIADDALRGTWPCPVPAAGLGEIRGARTATSPLPPPSLPAGAIRAHRKAHASDRFMINGQFIKLGPRHAGKIVTVVIEDTHNRILHGEGELAVRPRKNPGPITRLYVKGMGTQNDRQGSPDDKPSKKP
;
A
#
# COMPACT_ATOMS: atom_id res chain seq x y z
N MET A 1 -3.08 -11.61 36.06
CA MET A 1 -1.79 -12.01 35.46
C MET A 1 -1.27 -10.83 34.66
N LEU A 2 -0.18 -10.18 35.07
CA LEU A 2 0.40 -9.09 34.28
C LEU A 2 0.92 -9.66 32.96
N PRO A 3 0.73 -8.95 31.84
CA PRO A 3 1.35 -9.34 30.58
C PRO A 3 2.87 -9.45 30.76
N PRO A 4 3.54 -10.44 30.12
CA PRO A 4 4.99 -10.54 30.16
C PRO A 4 5.64 -9.21 29.73
N GLN A 5 6.79 -8.87 30.31
CA GLN A 5 7.54 -7.67 29.94
C GLN A 5 7.74 -7.63 28.41
N GLY A 6 7.34 -6.53 27.76
CA GLY A 6 7.41 -6.38 26.31
C GLY A 6 6.14 -6.73 25.52
N THR A 7 5.09 -7.23 26.18
CA THR A 7 3.84 -7.60 25.49
C THR A 7 2.97 -6.37 25.26
N ALA A 8 2.45 -6.22 24.05
CA ALA A 8 1.46 -5.20 23.73
C ALA A 8 0.19 -5.38 24.57
N VAL A 9 -0.48 -4.27 24.88
CA VAL A 9 -1.74 -4.25 25.61
C VAL A 9 -2.83 -3.54 24.82
N GLU A 10 -4.06 -4.00 24.99
CA GLU A 10 -5.23 -3.36 24.39
C GLU A 10 -6.31 -3.06 25.44
N PHE A 11 -6.98 -1.94 25.25
CA PHE A 11 -8.03 -1.45 26.15
C PHE A 11 -8.91 -0.44 25.43
N VAL A 12 -10.02 -0.06 26.06
CA VAL A 12 -10.98 0.89 25.51
C VAL A 12 -10.83 2.24 26.19
N ARG A 13 -10.94 3.31 25.40
CA ARG A 13 -10.99 4.68 25.91
C ARG A 13 -11.99 5.53 25.16
N VAL A 14 -12.61 6.45 25.90
CA VAL A 14 -13.37 7.55 25.34
C VAL A 14 -12.55 8.82 25.52
N PRO A 15 -12.11 9.50 24.45
CA PRO A 15 -11.40 10.75 24.57
C PRO A 15 -12.40 11.85 25.00
N PRO A 16 -12.08 12.66 26.01
CA PRO A 16 -12.97 13.73 26.47
C PRO A 16 -13.02 14.92 25.49
N SER A 17 -12.02 15.05 24.62
CA SER A 17 -11.83 16.16 23.69
C SER A 17 -10.90 15.74 22.54
N GLY A 18 -10.39 16.69 21.76
CA GLY A 18 -9.31 16.49 20.79
C GLY A 18 -7.94 16.11 21.39
N GLU A 19 -7.89 15.71 22.66
CA GLU A 19 -6.71 15.11 23.26
C GLU A 19 -7.11 13.94 24.17
N ILE A 20 -6.26 12.91 24.21
CA ILE A 20 -6.35 11.83 25.18
C ILE A 20 -5.03 11.66 25.94
N THR A 21 -5.14 11.63 27.27
CA THR A 21 -4.03 11.24 28.14
C THR A 21 -4.16 9.75 28.47
N LEU A 22 -3.12 8.97 28.15
CA LEU A 22 -3.02 7.56 28.54
C LEU A 22 -2.29 7.44 29.87
N VAL A 23 -1.13 8.09 30.00
CA VAL A 23 -0.33 8.16 31.23
C VAL A 23 0.09 9.61 31.43
N THR A 24 -0.33 10.21 32.56
CA THR A 24 -0.05 11.61 32.89
C THR A 24 1.46 11.90 32.86
N GLY A 25 1.83 13.02 32.21
CA GLY A 25 3.24 13.43 32.07
C GLY A 25 4.09 12.59 31.12
N ARG A 26 3.55 11.49 30.56
CA ARG A 26 4.31 10.57 29.69
C ARG A 26 3.70 10.42 28.30
N GLN A 27 2.43 10.03 28.24
CA GLN A 27 1.75 9.73 26.98
C GLN A 27 0.46 10.53 26.88
N ARG A 28 0.53 11.62 26.12
CA ARG A 28 -0.60 12.42 25.65
C ARG A 28 -0.65 12.38 24.13
N VAL A 29 -1.84 12.30 23.59
CA VAL A 29 -2.06 12.14 22.16
C VAL A 29 -3.14 13.08 21.71
N GLY A 30 -2.81 13.98 20.79
CA GLY A 30 -3.82 14.74 20.07
C GLY A 30 -4.66 13.79 19.21
N ILE A 31 -5.97 13.95 19.26
CA ILE A 31 -6.95 13.24 18.44
C ILE A 31 -7.85 14.30 17.78
N HIS A 32 -8.53 13.97 16.68
CA HIS A 32 -9.47 14.92 16.08
C HIS A 32 -10.64 15.19 17.03
N GLN A 33 -11.06 16.45 17.20
CA GLN A 33 -12.16 16.84 18.11
C GLN A 33 -13.46 16.07 17.84
N ALA A 34 -13.75 15.73 16.58
CA ALA A 34 -14.91 14.93 16.20
C ALA A 34 -14.93 13.49 16.75
N LEU A 35 -13.84 13.03 17.38
CA LEU A 35 -13.78 11.73 18.04
C LEU A 35 -14.05 11.83 19.54
N ALA A 36 -14.20 13.05 20.09
CA ALA A 36 -14.59 13.25 21.48
C ALA A 36 -15.91 12.53 21.77
N GLY A 37 -15.99 11.83 22.92
CA GLY A 37 -17.16 11.04 23.29
C GLY A 37 -17.32 9.71 22.55
N ARG A 38 -16.48 9.40 21.55
CA ARG A 38 -16.52 8.11 20.85
C ARG A 38 -15.64 7.06 21.53
N THR A 39 -16.07 5.82 21.48
CA THR A 39 -15.31 4.68 21.99
C THR A 39 -14.18 4.30 21.03
N LEU A 40 -12.93 4.37 21.49
CA LEU A 40 -11.76 3.97 20.75
C LEU A 40 -11.13 2.73 21.40
N THR A 41 -10.72 1.77 20.57
CA THR A 41 -9.80 0.71 20.99
C THR A 41 -8.38 1.27 20.91
N VAL A 42 -7.63 1.14 21.98
CA VAL A 42 -6.23 1.55 22.07
C VAL A 42 -5.38 0.29 22.14
N TRP A 43 -4.50 0.11 21.18
CA TRP A 43 -3.44 -0.90 21.20
C TRP A 43 -2.12 -0.18 21.52
N ALA A 44 -1.32 -0.69 22.44
CA ALA A 44 -0.07 -0.04 22.84
C ALA A 44 1.04 -1.03 23.18
N ASN A 45 2.24 -0.77 22.69
CA ASN A 45 3.48 -1.41 23.16
C ASN A 45 4.54 -0.34 23.46
N HIS A 46 5.82 -0.73 23.55
CA HIS A 46 6.93 0.20 23.80
C HIS A 46 7.30 1.08 22.61
N ARG A 47 6.82 0.75 21.41
CA ARG A 47 7.17 1.45 20.16
C ARG A 47 6.01 2.30 19.62
N SER A 48 4.81 1.75 19.63
CA SER A 48 3.62 2.29 18.97
C SER A 48 2.44 2.36 19.94
N VAL A 49 1.59 3.36 19.73
CA VAL A 49 0.23 3.39 20.22
C VAL A 49 -0.69 3.59 19.00
N HIS A 50 -1.61 2.65 18.78
CA HIS A 50 -2.60 2.73 17.73
C HIS A 50 -3.97 3.01 18.34
N PHE A 51 -4.68 3.97 17.74
CA PHE A 51 -6.07 4.25 18.05
C PHE A 51 -6.93 3.71 16.92
N LEU A 52 -7.92 2.90 17.27
CA LEU A 52 -8.87 2.32 16.34
C LEU A 52 -10.28 2.73 16.71
N LEU A 53 -11.09 2.94 15.69
CA LEU A 53 -12.51 3.22 15.80
C LEU A 53 -13.24 2.15 14.99
N ASP A 54 -14.11 1.39 15.65
CA ASP A 54 -14.86 0.30 15.01
C ASP A 54 -13.93 -0.69 14.25
N GLY A 55 -12.72 -0.92 14.78
CA GLY A 55 -11.68 -1.77 14.17
C GLY A 55 -10.84 -1.09 13.08
N HIS A 56 -11.16 0.13 12.67
CA HIS A 56 -10.39 0.87 11.67
C HIS A 56 -9.34 1.78 12.31
N LEU A 57 -8.11 1.76 11.80
CA LEU A 57 -7.03 2.62 12.27
C LEU A 57 -7.39 4.11 12.09
N VAL A 58 -7.36 4.86 13.18
CA VAL A 58 -7.52 6.32 13.21
C VAL A 58 -6.16 7.00 13.12
N THR A 59 -5.24 6.61 14.00
CA THR A 59 -3.88 7.16 14.02
C THR A 59 -2.94 6.21 14.73
N THR A 60 -1.69 6.19 14.26
CA THR A 60 -0.54 5.63 14.97
C THR A 60 0.25 6.79 15.56
N VAL A 61 0.74 6.65 16.79
CA VAL A 61 1.71 7.57 17.38
C VAL A 61 2.85 6.80 18.03
N PRO A 62 4.04 7.39 18.12
CA PRO A 62 5.14 6.78 18.85
C PRO A 62 4.80 6.66 20.35
N SER A 63 5.14 5.52 20.93
CA SER A 63 4.97 5.25 22.35
C SER A 63 6.10 5.86 23.15
N ARG A 64 5.75 6.48 24.28
CA ARG A 64 6.65 6.94 25.34
C ARG A 64 6.46 6.12 26.61
N LEU A 65 5.83 4.95 26.49
CA LEU A 65 5.50 4.07 27.61
C LEU A 65 6.71 3.21 27.99
N ARG A 66 7.13 3.34 29.25
CA ARG A 66 8.07 2.40 29.89
C ARG A 66 7.32 1.16 30.41
N PRO A 67 8.00 0.09 30.83
CA PRO A 67 7.36 -1.09 31.43
C PRO A 67 6.34 -0.75 32.52
N GLU A 68 6.69 0.18 33.42
CA GLU A 68 5.76 0.66 34.46
C GLU A 68 4.51 1.32 33.88
N GLY A 69 4.64 2.02 32.75
CA GLY A 69 3.53 2.64 32.04
C GLY A 69 2.55 1.60 31.48
N ILE A 70 3.05 0.49 30.93
CA ILE A 70 2.21 -0.61 30.46
C ILE A 70 1.50 -1.29 31.63
N ALA A 71 2.20 -1.54 32.74
CA ALA A 71 1.59 -2.07 33.97
C ALA A 71 0.49 -1.14 34.51
N TYR A 72 0.72 0.17 34.48
CA TYR A 72 -0.28 1.16 34.86
C TYR A 72 -1.54 1.08 33.99
N LEU A 73 -1.41 0.88 32.67
CA LEU A 73 -2.57 0.75 31.78
C LEU A 73 -3.41 -0.49 32.12
N THR A 74 -2.76 -1.60 32.45
CA THR A 74 -3.42 -2.83 32.93
C THR A 74 -4.25 -2.55 34.18
N VAL A 75 -3.65 -1.92 35.19
CA VAL A 75 -4.32 -1.66 36.48
C VAL A 75 -5.41 -0.59 36.35
N ARG A 76 -5.14 0.49 35.61
CA ARG A 76 -6.03 1.67 35.54
C ARG A 76 -7.19 1.49 34.57
N TYR A 77 -6.96 0.84 33.43
CA TYR A 77 -7.94 0.74 32.35
C TYR A 77 -8.36 -0.71 32.07
N GLY A 78 -7.93 -1.67 32.89
CA GLY A 78 -8.22 -3.09 32.66
C GLY A 78 -7.60 -3.60 31.36
N ALA A 79 -6.46 -3.04 30.95
CA ALA A 79 -5.82 -3.43 29.69
C ALA A 79 -5.44 -4.91 29.72
N ARG A 80 -5.71 -5.59 28.61
CA ARG A 80 -5.43 -7.02 28.42
C ARG A 80 -4.29 -7.21 27.43
N PRO A 81 -3.65 -8.40 27.40
CA PRO A 81 -2.70 -8.73 26.33
C PRO A 81 -3.35 -8.50 24.97
N ALA A 82 -2.66 -7.77 24.09
CA ALA A 82 -3.20 -7.39 22.81
C ALA A 82 -3.03 -8.50 21.76
N GLY A 83 -3.87 -8.44 20.72
CA GLY A 83 -3.68 -9.21 19.50
C GLY A 83 -2.51 -8.70 18.64
N ALA A 84 -2.46 -9.16 17.39
CA ALA A 84 -1.48 -8.71 16.40
C ALA A 84 -1.46 -7.18 16.27
N GLU A 85 -0.28 -6.61 15.98
CA GLU A 85 -0.14 -5.17 15.79
C GLU A 85 -1.02 -4.72 14.61
N PRO A 86 -1.96 -3.76 14.82
CA PRO A 86 -3.01 -3.47 13.86
C PRO A 86 -2.53 -2.68 12.62
N ALA A 87 -1.34 -2.10 12.68
CA ALA A 87 -0.79 -1.27 11.62
C ALA A 87 0.75 -1.25 11.68
N PRO A 88 1.45 -0.79 10.63
CA PRO A 88 2.90 -0.66 10.69
C PRO A 88 3.33 0.24 11.85
N ALA A 89 4.39 -0.20 12.52
CA ALA A 89 4.87 0.43 13.74
C ALA A 89 5.30 1.88 13.52
N ALA A 90 5.15 2.69 14.56
CA ALA A 90 5.67 4.05 14.58
C ALA A 90 7.20 4.06 14.35
N LEU A 91 7.73 5.20 13.89
CA LEU A 91 9.18 5.36 13.73
C LEU A 91 9.90 5.08 15.06
N PRO A 92 11.03 4.36 15.03
CA PRO A 92 11.85 4.15 16.21
C PRO A 92 12.36 5.50 16.73
N ARG A 93 12.58 5.62 18.04
CA ARG A 93 13.02 6.87 18.67
C ARG A 93 14.21 6.66 19.58
N THR A 94 15.07 7.66 19.65
CA THR A 94 16.15 7.74 20.66
C THR A 94 15.57 7.98 22.05
N GLY A 95 16.38 7.77 23.10
CA GLY A 95 16.01 8.13 24.47
C GLY A 95 15.66 9.61 24.67
N SER A 96 16.16 10.50 23.80
CA SER A 96 15.81 11.93 23.77
C SER A 96 14.49 12.24 23.04
N GLY A 97 13.86 11.24 22.40
CA GLY A 97 12.57 11.38 21.74
C GLY A 97 12.63 11.73 20.25
N ASN A 98 13.82 11.85 19.67
CA ASN A 98 14.00 12.11 18.24
C ASN A 98 13.73 10.84 17.44
N ALA A 99 13.09 10.96 16.27
CA ALA A 99 12.94 9.84 15.36
C ALA A 99 14.31 9.36 14.85
N ILE A 100 14.48 8.04 14.79
CA ILE A 100 15.62 7.38 14.16
C ILE A 100 15.14 6.99 12.76
N LEU A 101 15.75 7.60 11.75
CA LEU A 101 15.46 7.33 10.34
C LEU A 101 16.79 7.30 9.59
N ALA A 102 17.09 6.20 8.89
CA ALA A 102 18.27 6.17 8.04
C ALA A 102 18.09 7.10 6.82
N ALA A 103 19.19 7.61 6.27
CA ALA A 103 19.12 8.44 5.07
C ALA A 103 18.47 7.66 3.92
N GLY A 104 17.44 8.23 3.30
CA GLY A 104 16.67 7.60 2.23
C GLY A 104 15.65 6.56 2.68
N GLU A 105 15.50 6.31 3.99
CA GLU A 105 14.46 5.41 4.49
C GLU A 105 13.08 6.08 4.35
N PRO A 106 12.13 5.46 3.64
CA PRO A 106 10.84 6.07 3.41
C PRO A 106 9.93 6.01 4.64
N VAL A 107 9.24 7.10 4.88
CA VAL A 107 8.21 7.25 5.91
C VAL A 107 6.84 7.23 5.25
N GLU A 108 5.91 6.50 5.87
CA GLU A 108 4.51 6.51 5.45
C GLU A 108 3.65 7.31 6.43
N VAL A 109 2.61 7.94 5.89
CA VAL A 109 1.64 8.67 6.69
C VAL A 109 0.29 8.74 6.01
N ASP A 110 -0.79 8.52 6.77
CA ASP A 110 -2.14 8.67 6.22
C ASP A 110 -2.59 10.12 6.31
N ARG A 111 -3.18 10.60 5.22
CA ARG A 111 -3.76 11.93 5.16
C ARG A 111 -5.07 11.94 4.40
N LYS A 112 -6.02 12.71 4.92
CA LYS A 112 -7.25 13.03 4.21
C LYS A 112 -6.96 14.08 3.14
N VAL A 113 -7.35 13.79 1.92
CA VAL A 113 -7.32 14.76 0.82
C VAL A 113 -8.59 15.60 0.90
N LEU A 114 -8.42 16.91 0.90
CA LEU A 114 -9.49 17.89 0.94
C LEU A 114 -10.27 17.91 -0.38
N ARG A 115 -11.44 18.56 -0.39
CA ARG A 115 -12.36 18.59 -1.55
C ARG A 115 -11.72 19.19 -2.81
N ASP A 116 -10.74 20.06 -2.65
CA ASP A 116 -9.98 20.70 -3.73
C ASP A 116 -8.82 19.83 -4.24
N GLY A 117 -8.58 18.63 -3.69
CA GLY A 117 -7.44 17.77 -4.05
C GLY A 117 -6.14 18.15 -3.35
N ILE A 118 -6.21 18.89 -2.23
CA ILE A 118 -5.07 19.28 -1.41
C ILE A 118 -4.88 18.34 -0.23
N VAL A 119 -3.64 18.07 0.14
CA VAL A 119 -3.27 17.40 1.38
C VAL A 119 -2.49 18.34 2.30
N CYS A 120 -2.79 18.30 3.60
CA CYS A 120 -2.05 19.03 4.62
C CYS A 120 -0.94 18.14 5.21
N LEU A 121 0.31 18.60 5.13
CA LEU A 121 1.47 17.85 5.59
C LEU A 121 2.52 18.79 6.17
N ALA A 122 3.03 18.49 7.37
CA ALA A 122 4.07 19.29 8.05
C ALA A 122 3.79 20.81 8.08
N GLY A 123 2.52 21.19 8.29
CA GLY A 123 2.09 22.61 8.29
C GLY A 123 1.87 23.23 6.90
N GLY A 124 2.28 22.56 5.82
CA GLY A 124 2.06 22.99 4.43
C GLY A 124 0.82 22.38 3.77
N ARG A 125 0.50 22.88 2.57
CA ARG A 125 -0.62 22.45 1.72
C ARG A 125 -0.07 22.06 0.33
N TYR A 126 -0.34 20.83 -0.11
CA TYR A 126 0.21 20.29 -1.36
C TYR A 126 -0.88 19.68 -2.23
N ARG A 127 -0.83 19.93 -3.54
CA ARG A 127 -1.82 19.42 -4.48
C ARG A 127 -1.45 18.00 -4.90
N VAL A 128 -2.33 17.04 -4.60
CA VAL A 128 -2.18 15.61 -4.94
C VAL A 128 -3.21 15.14 -5.98
N GLY A 129 -4.15 16.01 -6.34
CA GLY A 129 -5.09 15.79 -7.44
C GLY A 129 -6.54 15.62 -6.99
N PHE A 130 -7.46 16.11 -7.82
CA PHE A 130 -8.90 16.13 -7.52
C PHE A 130 -9.51 14.73 -7.48
N ALA A 131 -8.97 13.76 -8.23
CA ALA A 131 -9.44 12.37 -8.23
C ALA A 131 -9.30 11.66 -6.85
N LEU A 132 -8.49 12.23 -5.95
CA LEU A 132 -8.31 11.72 -4.59
C LEU A 132 -9.16 12.48 -3.56
N ALA A 133 -9.90 13.52 -3.96
CA ALA A 133 -10.65 14.39 -3.06
C ALA A 133 -11.61 13.61 -2.15
N GLY A 134 -11.60 13.95 -0.86
CA GLY A 134 -12.43 13.32 0.17
C GLY A 134 -11.92 11.98 0.69
N ARG A 135 -10.89 11.39 0.05
CA ARG A 135 -10.32 10.09 0.42
C ARG A 135 -9.20 10.24 1.44
N THR A 136 -8.98 9.20 2.24
CA THR A 136 -7.74 9.05 3.01
C THR A 136 -6.75 8.27 2.16
N VAL A 137 -5.55 8.82 1.96
CA VAL A 137 -4.48 8.22 1.16
C VAL A 137 -3.23 8.02 2.03
N THR A 138 -2.44 7.01 1.70
CA THR A 138 -1.11 6.84 2.27
C THR A 138 -0.13 7.67 1.46
N LEU A 139 0.56 8.60 2.10
CA LEU A 139 1.69 9.32 1.52
C LEU A 139 2.97 8.62 1.95
N ARG A 140 3.80 8.20 0.99
CA ARG A 140 5.15 7.67 1.23
C ARG A 140 6.18 8.70 0.82
N LEU A 141 7.08 9.06 1.73
CA LEU A 141 8.06 10.13 1.57
C LEU A 141 9.47 9.62 1.84
N ASP A 142 10.42 9.84 0.94
CA ASP A 142 11.83 9.44 1.09
C ASP A 142 12.80 10.64 1.23
N GLY A 143 12.25 11.86 1.31
CA GLY A 143 12.99 13.11 1.38
C GLY A 143 13.31 13.74 0.02
N HIS A 144 13.09 13.02 -1.09
CA HIS A 144 13.26 13.50 -2.46
C HIS A 144 11.93 13.47 -3.23
N LEU A 145 11.17 12.38 -3.10
CA LEU A 145 9.87 12.16 -3.69
C LEU A 145 8.78 11.91 -2.63
N MET A 146 7.58 12.32 -2.96
CA MET A 146 6.34 12.02 -2.26
C MET A 146 5.43 11.23 -3.18
N HIS A 147 5.04 10.03 -2.77
CA HIS A 147 4.14 9.14 -3.48
C HIS A 147 2.78 9.10 -2.78
N ALA A 148 1.69 9.30 -3.53
CA ALA A 148 0.35 9.04 -3.01
C ALA A 148 -0.10 7.62 -3.42
N ILE A 149 -0.49 6.83 -2.43
CA ILE A 149 -0.95 5.46 -2.58
C ILE A 149 -2.41 5.40 -2.13
N ALA A 150 -3.27 4.82 -2.96
CA ALA A 150 -4.66 4.56 -2.63
C ALA A 150 -5.14 3.29 -3.35
N ASP A 151 -5.91 2.45 -2.64
CA ASP A 151 -6.35 1.12 -3.11
C ASP A 151 -5.17 0.23 -3.53
N ASP A 152 -4.10 0.23 -2.74
CA ASP A 152 -2.88 -0.53 -3.01
C ASP A 152 -2.22 -0.24 -4.37
N ALA A 153 -2.47 0.95 -4.92
CA ALA A 153 -1.90 1.41 -6.17
C ALA A 153 -1.28 2.79 -6.02
N LEU A 154 -0.15 3.00 -6.70
CA LEU A 154 0.45 4.32 -6.82
C LEU A 154 -0.46 5.21 -7.69
N ARG A 155 -0.86 6.35 -7.14
CA ARG A 155 -1.77 7.33 -7.74
C ARG A 155 -1.04 8.55 -8.30
N GLY A 156 0.14 8.86 -7.76
CA GLY A 156 0.98 9.94 -8.27
C GLY A 156 2.27 10.08 -7.48
N THR A 157 3.21 10.81 -8.08
CA THR A 157 4.53 11.11 -7.54
C THR A 157 4.80 12.60 -7.72
N TRP A 158 5.31 13.25 -6.67
CA TRP A 158 5.68 14.65 -6.65
C TRP A 158 7.05 14.82 -5.97
N PRO A 159 7.73 15.96 -6.16
CA PRO A 159 8.86 16.32 -5.30
C PRO A 159 8.43 16.30 -3.83
N CYS A 160 9.28 15.73 -2.96
CA CYS A 160 9.01 15.68 -1.54
C CYS A 160 9.10 17.11 -0.96
N PRO A 161 8.03 17.64 -0.36
CA PRO A 161 8.07 18.98 0.19
C PRO A 161 8.69 19.04 1.58
N VAL A 162 8.97 17.89 2.19
CA VAL A 162 9.59 17.78 3.51
C VAL A 162 10.99 17.21 3.36
N PRO A 163 12.05 17.91 3.80
CA PRO A 163 13.40 17.37 3.73
C PRO A 163 13.54 16.14 4.64
N ALA A 164 14.50 15.26 4.33
CA ALA A 164 14.72 14.01 5.06
C ALA A 164 14.78 14.20 6.59
N ALA A 165 15.46 15.26 7.08
CA ALA A 165 15.57 15.58 8.50
C ALA A 165 14.22 15.90 9.18
N GLY A 166 13.21 16.34 8.42
CA GLY A 166 11.89 16.68 8.93
C GLY A 166 10.87 15.53 8.86
N LEU A 167 11.19 14.41 8.19
CA LEU A 167 10.25 13.31 8.00
C LEU A 167 9.82 12.66 9.33
N GLY A 168 10.76 12.57 10.28
CA GLY A 168 10.53 12.00 11.61
C GLY A 168 9.56 12.79 12.50
N GLU A 169 9.39 14.08 12.21
CA GLU A 169 8.53 14.99 12.96
C GLU A 169 7.10 15.03 12.39
N ILE A 170 6.85 14.37 11.26
CA ILE A 170 5.53 14.29 10.67
C ILE A 170 4.60 13.51 11.62
N ARG A 171 3.52 14.15 12.06
CA ARG A 171 2.51 13.51 12.90
C ARG A 171 1.92 12.27 12.22
N GLY A 172 1.98 11.13 12.91
CA GLY A 172 1.49 9.85 12.39
C GLY A 172 2.46 9.14 11.44
N ALA A 173 3.71 9.62 11.33
CA ALA A 173 4.77 8.93 10.61
C ALA A 173 4.99 7.52 11.15
N ARG A 174 5.09 6.57 10.22
CA ARG A 174 5.40 5.17 10.48
C ARG A 174 6.44 4.65 9.48
N THR A 175 7.12 3.58 9.85
CA THR A 175 8.07 2.91 8.95
C THR A 175 7.32 2.31 7.77
N ALA A 176 7.80 2.53 6.56
CA ALA A 176 7.31 1.82 5.38
C ALA A 176 7.81 0.36 5.41
N THR A 177 6.89 -0.60 5.43
CA THR A 177 7.23 -2.04 5.52
C THR A 177 7.05 -2.79 4.21
N SER A 178 6.32 -2.22 3.26
CA SER A 178 6.07 -2.80 1.94
C SER A 178 6.92 -2.12 0.85
N PRO A 179 7.18 -2.78 -0.28
CA PRO A 179 7.67 -2.10 -1.47
C PRO A 179 6.63 -1.08 -1.98
N LEU A 180 7.08 -0.05 -2.70
CA LEU A 180 6.17 0.91 -3.32
C LEU A 180 5.26 0.15 -4.32
N PRO A 181 3.93 0.31 -4.23
CA PRO A 181 3.03 -0.39 -5.14
C PRO A 181 3.17 0.14 -6.57
N PRO A 182 2.88 -0.68 -7.59
CA PRO A 182 2.96 -0.24 -8.97
C PRO A 182 1.91 0.85 -9.26
N PRO A 183 2.12 1.70 -10.29
CA PRO A 183 1.12 2.66 -10.73
C PRO A 183 -0.17 1.97 -11.13
N SER A 184 -1.28 2.67 -10.85
CA SER A 184 -2.61 2.27 -11.29
C SER A 184 -2.62 2.08 -12.80
N LEU A 185 -3.27 1.04 -13.27
CA LEU A 185 -3.55 0.92 -14.70
C LEU A 185 -4.53 2.02 -15.12
N PRO A 186 -4.37 2.60 -16.33
CA PRO A 186 -5.41 3.44 -16.92
C PRO A 186 -6.76 2.72 -16.91
N ALA A 187 -7.86 3.46 -16.78
CA ALA A 187 -9.20 2.87 -16.78
C ALA A 187 -9.41 2.05 -18.07
N GLY A 188 -9.86 0.80 -17.93
CA GLY A 188 -10.02 -0.14 -19.06
C GLY A 188 -8.77 -0.93 -19.44
N ALA A 189 -7.59 -0.59 -18.89
CA ALA A 189 -6.36 -1.28 -19.22
C ALA A 189 -6.20 -2.62 -18.47
N ILE A 190 -5.68 -3.63 -19.17
CA ILE A 190 -5.53 -5.01 -18.66
C ILE A 190 -4.05 -5.39 -18.63
N ARG A 191 -3.58 -6.02 -17.55
CA ARG A 191 -2.23 -6.62 -17.48
C ARG A 191 -2.25 -8.08 -17.89
N ALA A 192 -1.29 -8.46 -18.73
CA ALA A 192 -1.06 -9.84 -19.13
C ALA A 192 0.42 -10.18 -19.10
N HIS A 193 0.79 -11.28 -18.45
CA HIS A 193 2.16 -11.81 -18.54
C HIS A 193 2.30 -12.72 -19.75
N ARG A 194 3.39 -12.55 -20.51
CA ARG A 194 3.70 -13.39 -21.67
C ARG A 194 5.17 -13.76 -21.66
N LYS A 195 5.46 -15.04 -21.85
CA LYS A 195 6.83 -15.49 -22.13
C LYS A 195 7.12 -15.25 -23.60
N ALA A 196 8.16 -14.46 -23.89
CA ALA A 196 8.68 -14.36 -25.25
C ALA A 196 9.19 -15.74 -25.67
N HIS A 197 8.73 -16.23 -26.83
CA HIS A 197 9.21 -17.49 -27.40
C HIS A 197 10.73 -17.41 -27.67
N ALA A 198 11.42 -18.55 -27.83
CA ALA A 198 12.81 -18.58 -28.32
C ALA A 198 12.94 -17.80 -29.65
N SER A 199 11.84 -17.90 -30.39
CA SER A 199 11.24 -17.00 -31.35
C SER A 199 11.41 -15.47 -31.31
N ASP A 200 11.78 -14.89 -30.16
CA ASP A 200 11.69 -13.45 -29.79
C ASP A 200 10.29 -12.77 -29.88
N ARG A 201 9.25 -13.56 -30.11
CA ARG A 201 7.86 -13.11 -30.27
C ARG A 201 6.93 -13.69 -29.21
N PHE A 202 5.84 -13.00 -28.93
CA PHE A 202 4.72 -13.52 -28.15
C PHE A 202 3.40 -13.05 -28.75
N MET A 203 2.30 -13.67 -28.33
CA MET A 203 0.96 -13.31 -28.79
C MET A 203 0.15 -12.66 -27.68
N ILE A 204 -0.54 -11.57 -28.02
CA ILE A 204 -1.49 -10.88 -27.16
C ILE A 204 -2.70 -10.43 -27.98
N ASN A 205 -3.92 -10.77 -27.53
CA ASN A 205 -5.16 -10.45 -28.23
C ASN A 205 -5.15 -10.75 -29.75
N GLY A 206 -4.66 -11.94 -30.13
CA GLY A 206 -4.53 -12.36 -31.54
C GLY A 206 -3.45 -11.63 -32.36
N GLN A 207 -2.70 -10.70 -31.75
CA GLN A 207 -1.61 -9.96 -32.37
C GLN A 207 -0.26 -10.54 -31.91
N PHE A 208 0.63 -10.84 -32.86
CA PHE A 208 2.02 -11.18 -32.55
C PHE A 208 2.85 -9.90 -32.35
N ILE A 209 3.63 -9.87 -31.28
CA ILE A 209 4.56 -8.79 -30.95
C ILE A 209 5.97 -9.36 -30.92
N LYS A 210 6.87 -8.72 -31.69
CA LYS A 210 8.30 -9.03 -31.75
C LYS A 210 9.08 -8.06 -30.86
N LEU A 211 9.92 -8.60 -29.96
CA LEU A 211 10.73 -7.80 -29.01
C LEU A 211 12.23 -7.79 -29.34
N GLY A 212 12.68 -8.66 -30.24
CA GLY A 212 14.09 -8.82 -30.57
C GLY A 212 14.79 -9.87 -29.69
N PRO A 213 15.90 -10.44 -30.19
CA PRO A 213 16.52 -11.65 -29.62
C PRO A 213 17.01 -11.48 -28.17
N ARG A 214 17.34 -10.25 -27.75
CA ARG A 214 17.76 -9.93 -26.36
C ARG A 214 16.69 -10.21 -25.29
N HIS A 215 15.44 -10.36 -25.71
CA HIS A 215 14.30 -10.62 -24.84
C HIS A 215 13.69 -12.02 -25.06
N ALA A 216 14.28 -12.85 -25.93
CA ALA A 216 13.84 -14.23 -26.14
C ALA A 216 13.86 -15.02 -24.83
N GLY A 217 12.81 -15.79 -24.57
CA GLY A 217 12.66 -16.59 -23.36
C GLY A 217 12.26 -15.83 -22.09
N LYS A 218 12.32 -14.49 -22.08
CA LYS A 218 11.98 -13.67 -20.90
C LYS A 218 10.47 -13.52 -20.73
N ILE A 219 10.02 -13.40 -19.49
CA ILE A 219 8.62 -13.06 -19.18
C ILE A 219 8.48 -11.55 -19.20
N VAL A 220 7.56 -11.05 -20.00
CA VAL A 220 7.23 -9.63 -20.10
C VAL A 220 5.83 -9.37 -19.57
N THR A 221 5.60 -8.16 -19.07
CA THR A 221 4.29 -7.66 -18.67
C THR A 221 3.75 -6.79 -19.79
N VAL A 222 2.56 -7.10 -20.29
CA VAL A 222 1.88 -6.31 -21.32
C VAL A 222 0.73 -5.56 -20.66
N VAL A 223 0.78 -4.23 -20.70
CA VAL A 223 -0.35 -3.36 -20.34
C VAL A 223 -1.13 -3.07 -21.61
N ILE A 224 -2.32 -3.63 -21.71
CA ILE A 224 -3.20 -3.48 -22.85
C ILE A 224 -4.14 -2.33 -22.56
N GLU A 225 -3.96 -1.19 -23.23
CA GLU A 225 -4.83 -0.02 -23.10
C GLU A 225 -5.81 0.05 -24.29
N ASP A 226 -6.56 1.14 -24.45
CA ASP A 226 -7.61 1.24 -25.46
C ASP A 226 -7.06 1.14 -26.89
N THR A 227 -5.96 1.86 -27.19
CA THR A 227 -5.42 1.99 -28.54
C THR A 227 -4.06 1.32 -28.73
N HIS A 228 -3.34 1.02 -27.64
CA HIS A 228 -1.98 0.47 -27.71
C HIS A 228 -1.66 -0.49 -26.57
N ASN A 229 -0.67 -1.34 -26.81
CA ASN A 229 -0.07 -2.24 -25.84
C ASN A 229 1.30 -1.67 -25.43
N ARG A 230 1.54 -1.52 -24.13
CA ARG A 230 2.85 -1.21 -23.56
C ARG A 230 3.48 -2.50 -23.05
N ILE A 231 4.73 -2.75 -23.42
CA ILE A 231 5.47 -3.95 -23.04
C ILE A 231 6.55 -3.55 -22.06
N LEU A 232 6.52 -4.17 -20.88
CA LEU A 232 7.42 -3.92 -19.77
C LEU A 232 8.24 -5.17 -19.44
N HIS A 233 9.45 -4.99 -18.94
CA HIS A 233 10.27 -6.04 -18.34
C HIS A 233 10.91 -5.51 -17.04
N GLY A 234 10.41 -5.99 -15.90
CA GLY A 234 10.62 -5.29 -14.62
C GLY A 234 9.92 -3.93 -14.64
N GLU A 235 10.64 -2.90 -14.19
CA GLU A 235 10.17 -1.50 -14.20
C GLU A 235 10.41 -0.76 -15.54
N GLY A 236 11.15 -1.38 -16.48
CA GLY A 236 11.52 -0.74 -17.75
C GLY A 236 10.51 -0.97 -18.87
N GLU A 237 10.13 0.09 -19.58
CA GLU A 237 9.34 0.00 -20.81
C GLU A 237 10.22 -0.42 -22.01
N LEU A 238 9.90 -1.57 -22.60
CA LEU A 238 10.62 -2.11 -23.75
C LEU A 238 10.09 -1.58 -25.07
N ALA A 239 8.76 -1.44 -25.19
CA ALA A 239 8.12 -0.97 -26.41
C ALA A 239 6.67 -0.57 -26.18
N VAL A 240 6.18 0.34 -27.03
CA VAL A 240 4.76 0.61 -27.24
C VAL A 240 4.37 0.14 -28.65
N ARG A 241 3.25 -0.56 -28.77
CA ARG A 241 2.74 -1.09 -30.03
C ARG A 241 1.24 -0.83 -30.17
N PRO A 242 0.78 -0.24 -31.29
CA PRO A 242 -0.65 -0.04 -31.50
C PRO A 242 -1.39 -1.38 -31.48
N ARG A 243 -2.62 -1.36 -30.97
CA ARG A 243 -3.51 -2.52 -30.99
C ARG A 243 -4.04 -2.68 -32.41
N LYS A 244 -3.91 -3.88 -32.95
CA LYS A 244 -4.51 -4.22 -34.24
C LYS A 244 -6.04 -4.25 -34.17
N ASN A 245 -6.60 -4.55 -32.99
CA ASN A 245 -8.04 -4.51 -32.73
C ASN A 245 -8.31 -3.73 -31.42
N PRO A 246 -8.92 -2.53 -31.50
CA PRO A 246 -9.26 -1.72 -30.33
C PRO A 246 -10.55 -2.16 -29.62
N GLY A 247 -11.29 -3.15 -30.16
CA GLY A 247 -12.51 -3.66 -29.53
C GLY A 247 -12.29 -4.19 -28.11
N PRO A 248 -13.34 -4.29 -27.29
CA PRO A 248 -13.23 -4.69 -25.89
C PRO A 248 -12.62 -6.09 -25.76
N ILE A 249 -11.77 -6.28 -24.75
CA ILE A 249 -11.19 -7.59 -24.44
C ILE A 249 -12.21 -8.35 -23.59
N THR A 250 -12.88 -9.32 -24.21
CA THR A 250 -13.98 -10.07 -23.60
C THR A 250 -13.57 -11.41 -23.00
N ARG A 251 -12.34 -11.90 -23.27
CA ARG A 251 -11.85 -13.20 -22.81
C ARG A 251 -10.41 -13.11 -22.30
N LEU A 252 -10.20 -13.54 -21.06
CA LEU A 252 -8.88 -13.69 -20.45
C LEU A 252 -8.52 -15.17 -20.37
N TYR A 253 -7.54 -15.60 -21.17
CA TYR A 253 -7.05 -16.97 -21.14
C TYR A 253 -5.77 -17.06 -20.30
N VAL A 254 -5.81 -17.86 -19.24
CA VAL A 254 -4.64 -18.21 -18.41
C VAL A 254 -4.20 -19.61 -18.80
N LYS A 255 -2.97 -19.75 -19.32
CA LYS A 255 -2.35 -21.06 -19.54
C LYS A 255 -1.31 -21.30 -18.46
N GLY A 256 -1.68 -22.04 -17.42
CA GLY A 256 -0.75 -22.50 -16.39
C GLY A 256 0.04 -23.72 -16.84
N MET A 257 1.25 -23.92 -16.30
CA MET A 257 1.91 -25.23 -16.33
C MET A 257 0.96 -26.24 -15.69
N GLY A 258 0.50 -27.24 -16.45
CA GLY A 258 -0.46 -28.26 -16.00
C GLY A 258 -1.80 -28.28 -16.75
N THR A 259 -2.10 -27.30 -17.61
CA THR A 259 -3.30 -27.35 -18.47
C THR A 259 -2.97 -27.94 -19.85
N GLN A 260 -2.60 -29.21 -19.87
CA GLN A 260 -2.76 -30.08 -21.04
C GLN A 260 -3.86 -31.08 -20.68
N ASN A 261 -5.12 -30.76 -21.00
CA ASN A 261 -6.14 -31.79 -21.14
C ASN A 261 -6.29 -32.10 -22.62
N ASP A 262 -5.88 -33.32 -22.95
CA ASP A 262 -6.52 -34.27 -23.85
C ASP A 262 -7.31 -33.67 -25.01
N ARG A 263 -6.70 -33.75 -26.20
CA ARG A 263 -7.47 -33.89 -27.43
C ARG A 263 -8.19 -35.24 -27.37
N GLN A 264 -9.40 -35.22 -26.86
CA GLN A 264 -10.33 -36.33 -27.04
C GLN A 264 -10.61 -36.45 -28.53
N GLY A 265 -10.18 -37.56 -29.13
CA GLY A 265 -10.40 -37.88 -30.53
C GLY A 265 -11.90 -37.90 -30.83
N SER A 266 -12.30 -37.18 -31.88
CA SER A 266 -13.64 -37.30 -32.46
C SER A 266 -13.68 -38.61 -33.27
N PRO A 267 -14.56 -39.57 -32.96
CA PRO A 267 -14.74 -40.75 -33.79
C PRO A 267 -15.76 -40.39 -34.87
N ASP A 268 -15.29 -39.95 -36.03
CA ASP A 268 -16.09 -39.96 -37.26
C ASP A 268 -15.14 -40.08 -38.45
N ASP A 269 -14.54 -41.27 -38.57
CA ASP A 269 -13.85 -41.71 -39.77
C ASP A 269 -14.90 -42.31 -40.73
N LYS A 270 -15.29 -41.56 -41.76
CA LYS A 270 -16.07 -42.10 -42.89
C LYS A 270 -15.11 -42.48 -44.01
N PRO A 271 -15.10 -43.76 -44.46
CA PRO A 271 -14.18 -44.17 -45.52
C PRO A 271 -14.63 -43.61 -46.87
N SER A 272 -13.69 -42.95 -47.56
CA SER A 272 -13.84 -42.49 -48.94
C SER A 272 -13.95 -43.67 -49.91
N LYS A 273 -15.02 -43.71 -50.71
CA LYS A 273 -15.11 -44.52 -51.93
C LYS A 273 -14.42 -43.78 -53.08
N LYS A 274 -13.44 -44.43 -53.72
CA LYS A 274 -12.85 -44.04 -55.01
C LYS A 274 -13.78 -44.40 -56.17
N PRO A 275 -13.74 -43.65 -57.27
CA PRO A 275 -13.49 -44.19 -58.60
C PRO A 275 -12.00 -44.10 -58.98
#